data_AF-A0AB73NI72-F1
#
_entry.id   AF-A0AB73NI72-F1
#
_cell.length_a   1.000
_cell.length_b   1.000
_cell.length_c   1.000
_cell.angle_alpha   90.00
_cell.angle_beta   90.00
_cell.angle_gamma   90.00
#
_symmetry.space_group_name_H-M   'P 1'
#
loop_
_entity.id
_entity.type
_entity.pdbx_description
1 polymer ?
#
loop_
_entity_poly.entity_id
_entity_poly.type
_entity_poly.pdbx_seq_one_letter_code
_entity_poly.pdbx_strand_id
1 'polypeptide(L)'
;MYSLMKKIITEKDIRRHVSLVEQLLNHTKITVNELAEIIGTTERTIYSDLQSIRSQLPEGWDIISDQAGISLQNQQNLLANDLWEIFFKQSVSVELLKSLLFTKKSCCP
;
A
#
# COMPACT_ATOMS: atom_id res chain seq x y z
N MET A 1 -2.48 9.00 6.91
CA MET A 1 -2.44 9.96 5.79
C MET A 1 -3.41 9.60 4.64
N TYR A 2 -3.78 8.33 4.39
CA TYR A 2 -4.58 7.95 3.18
C TYR A 2 -6.03 7.48 3.45
N SER A 3 -6.79 8.21 4.27
CA SER A 3 -8.12 7.76 4.74
C SER A 3 -9.18 7.64 3.64
N LEU A 4 -9.23 8.59 2.69
CA LEU A 4 -10.21 8.57 1.59
C LEU A 4 -9.97 7.39 0.65
N MET A 5 -8.70 7.16 0.32
CA MET A 5 -8.26 6.07 -0.54
C MET A 5 -8.60 4.69 0.02
N LYS A 6 -8.36 4.48 1.32
CA LYS A 6 -8.76 3.23 2.00
C LYS A 6 -10.28 3.02 2.03
N LYS A 7 -11.08 4.09 1.95
CA LYS A 7 -12.55 3.99 1.85
C LYS A 7 -13.01 3.66 0.43
N ILE A 8 -12.27 4.11 -0.58
CA ILE A 8 -12.57 3.82 -2.00
C ILE A 8 -12.20 2.38 -2.33
N ILE A 9 -11.07 1.88 -1.83
CA ILE A 9 -10.61 0.51 -2.10
C ILE A 9 -11.56 -0.51 -1.45
N THR A 10 -12.29 -1.22 -2.30
CA THR A 10 -13.26 -2.25 -1.90
C THR A 10 -12.58 -3.57 -1.53
N GLU A 11 -11.45 -3.87 -2.17
CA GLU A 11 -10.70 -5.11 -2.00
C GLU A 11 -10.01 -5.13 -0.63
N LYS A 12 -10.39 -6.10 0.20
CA LYS A 12 -9.87 -6.21 1.58
C LYS A 12 -8.36 -6.37 1.62
N ASP A 13 -7.79 -7.16 0.71
CA ASP A 13 -6.35 -7.43 0.68
C ASP A 13 -5.55 -6.22 0.20
N ILE A 14 -6.00 -5.53 -0.86
CA ILE A 14 -5.36 -4.29 -1.33
C ILE A 14 -5.40 -3.22 -0.24
N ARG A 15 -6.55 -3.04 0.44
CA ARG A 15 -6.66 -2.10 1.55
C ARG A 15 -5.71 -2.44 2.70
N ARG A 16 -5.48 -3.73 2.94
CA ARG A 16 -4.52 -4.22 3.95
C ARG A 16 -3.08 -3.95 3.51
N HIS A 17 -2.73 -4.19 2.25
CA HIS A 17 -1.41 -3.89 1.70
C HIS A 17 -1.09 -2.40 1.75
N VAL A 18 -2.04 -1.55 1.36
CA VAL A 18 -1.92 -0.09 1.49
C VAL A 18 -1.69 0.33 2.94
N SER A 19 -2.39 -0.32 3.88
CA SER A 19 -2.19 -0.04 5.31
C SER A 19 -0.83 -0.50 5.80
N LEU A 20 -0.34 -1.65 5.34
CA LEU A 20 1.00 -2.15 5.65
C LEU A 20 2.09 -1.17 5.18
N VAL A 21 2.04 -0.77 3.91
CA VAL A 21 3.02 0.18 3.36
C VAL A 21 2.96 1.52 4.07
N GLU A 22 1.77 2.01 4.42
CA GLU A 22 1.63 3.23 5.21
C GLU A 22 2.29 3.12 6.59
N GLN A 23 2.15 1.98 7.28
CA GLN A 23 2.85 1.77 8.56
C GLN A 23 4.37 1.74 8.36
N LEU A 24 4.85 1.03 7.33
CA LEU A 24 6.29 0.96 7.05
C LEU A 24 6.90 2.29 6.62
N LEU A 25 6.12 3.21 6.05
CA LEU A 25 6.56 4.58 5.74
C LEU A 25 6.57 5.50 6.97
N ASN A 26 5.64 5.30 7.90
CA ASN A 26 5.52 6.15 9.09
C ASN A 26 6.48 5.73 10.22
N HIS A 27 7.01 4.51 10.17
CA HIS A 27 7.89 3.95 11.19
C HIS A 27 9.26 3.62 10.59
N THR A 28 10.34 4.04 11.26
CA THR A 28 11.70 3.66 10.85
C THR A 28 11.94 2.15 10.96
N LYS A 29 11.37 1.53 12.00
CA LYS A 29 11.34 0.08 12.22
C LYS A 29 10.06 -0.30 12.95
N ILE A 30 9.48 -1.45 12.62
CA ILE A 30 8.29 -2.01 13.27
C ILE A 30 8.29 -3.53 13.19
N THR A 31 7.88 -4.23 14.24
CA THR A 31 7.83 -5.70 14.27
C THR A 31 6.57 -6.26 13.59
N VAL A 32 6.61 -7.54 13.23
CA VAL A 32 5.44 -8.22 12.63
C VAL A 32 4.27 -8.29 13.60
N ASN A 33 4.55 -8.50 14.88
CA ASN A 33 3.54 -8.56 15.93
C ASN A 33 2.80 -7.22 16.06
N GLU A 34 3.54 -6.10 16.13
CA GLU A 34 2.96 -4.75 16.16
C GLU A 34 2.15 -4.46 14.89
N LEU A 35 2.65 -4.83 13.71
CA LEU A 35 1.91 -4.70 12.46
C LEU A 35 0.58 -5.49 12.48
N ALA A 36 0.60 -6.70 13.03
CA ALA A 36 -0.58 -7.55 13.13
C ALA A 36 -1.64 -6.93 14.06
N GLU A 37 -1.21 -6.38 15.20
CA GLU A 37 -2.09 -5.68 16.15
C GLU A 37 -2.70 -4.41 15.55
N ILE A 38 -1.88 -3.52 14.96
CA ILE A 38 -2.33 -2.24 14.38
C ILE A 38 -3.34 -2.46 13.25
N ILE A 39 -3.11 -3.49 12.43
CA ILE A 39 -3.93 -3.78 11.25
C ILE A 39 -5.14 -4.67 11.62
N GLY A 40 -5.10 -5.35 12.77
CA GLY A 40 -6.14 -6.26 13.20
C GLY A 40 -6.17 -7.55 12.38
N THR A 41 -5.00 -8.17 12.18
CA THR A 41 -4.84 -9.43 11.43
C THR A 41 -3.84 -10.36 12.13
N THR A 42 -3.53 -11.52 11.53
CA THR A 42 -2.56 -12.46 12.07
C THR A 42 -1.14 -12.18 11.56
N GLU A 43 -0.11 -12.51 12.34
CA GLU A 43 1.28 -12.44 11.90
C GLU A 43 1.52 -13.24 10.61
N ARG A 44 0.89 -14.41 10.48
CA ARG A 44 0.94 -15.23 9.25
C ARG A 44 0.45 -14.45 8.03
N THR A 45 -0.64 -13.71 8.18
CA THR A 45 -1.18 -12.85 7.12
C THR A 45 -0.21 -11.71 6.80
N ILE A 46 0.36 -11.06 7.82
CA ILE A 46 1.37 -10.02 7.63
C ILE A 46 2.56 -10.54 6.86
N TYR A 47 3.12 -11.70 7.21
CA TYR A 47 4.22 -12.31 6.47
C TYR A 47 3.87 -12.55 5.00
N SER A 48 2.70 -13.15 4.73
CA SER A 48 2.24 -13.39 3.37
C SER A 48 2.10 -12.09 2.58
N ASP A 49 1.48 -11.07 3.18
CA ASP A 49 1.27 -9.77 2.54
C ASP A 49 2.61 -9.06 2.28
N LEU A 50 3.56 -9.10 3.22
CA LEU A 50 4.89 -8.51 3.03
C LEU A 50 5.63 -9.15 1.86
N GLN A 51 5.53 -10.47 1.68
CA GLN A 51 6.11 -11.14 0.52
C GLN A 51 5.41 -10.71 -0.78
N SER A 52 4.08 -10.61 -0.77
CA SER A 52 3.31 -10.13 -1.92
C SER A 52 3.63 -8.67 -2.28
N ILE A 53 3.83 -7.80 -1.29
CA ILE A 53 4.19 -6.40 -1.51
C ILE A 53 5.62 -6.34 -2.09
N ARG A 54 6.56 -7.10 -1.50
CA ARG A 54 7.96 -7.09 -1.92
C ARG A 54 8.15 -7.44 -3.40
N SER A 55 7.36 -8.37 -3.94
CA SER A 55 7.44 -8.75 -5.36
C SER A 55 6.89 -7.70 -6.33
N GLN A 56 6.22 -6.66 -5.82
CA GLN A 56 5.56 -5.64 -6.61
C GLN A 56 6.19 -4.26 -6.43
N LEU A 57 7.13 -4.12 -5.50
CA LEU A 57 7.80 -2.86 -5.23
C LEU A 57 8.53 -2.34 -6.48
N PRO A 58 8.56 -1.01 -6.70
CA PRO A 58 9.31 -0.43 -7.79
C PRO A 58 10.81 -0.59 -7.56
N GLU A 59 11.59 -0.46 -8.63
CA GLU A 59 13.05 -0.48 -8.54
C GLU A 59 13.56 0.57 -7.53
N GLY A 60 14.55 0.18 -6.74
CA GLY A 60 15.12 1.03 -5.68
C GLY A 60 14.37 0.98 -4.35
N TRP A 61 13.20 0.33 -4.26
CA TRP A 61 12.52 0.06 -2.98
C TRP A 61 12.73 -1.39 -2.53
N ASP A 62 12.96 -1.58 -1.23
CA ASP A 62 13.00 -2.92 -0.65
C ASP A 62 12.45 -2.93 0.79
N ILE A 63 11.97 -4.10 1.21
CA ILE A 63 11.57 -4.36 2.58
C ILE A 63 12.68 -5.16 3.24
N ILE A 64 13.35 -4.54 4.22
CA ILE A 64 14.41 -5.18 5.00
C ILE A 64 13.82 -5.64 6.34
N SER A 65 14.06 -6.90 6.66
CA SER A 65 13.71 -7.50 7.95
C SER A 65 14.99 -7.91 8.67
N ASP A 66 15.16 -7.43 9.91
CA ASP A 66 16.21 -7.85 10.82
C ASP A 66 15.65 -8.14 12.22
N GLN A 67 16.53 -8.43 13.20
CA GLN A 67 16.13 -8.74 14.58
C GLN A 67 15.39 -7.58 15.27
N ALA A 68 15.61 -6.34 14.82
CA ALA A 68 14.95 -5.16 15.37
C ALA A 68 13.65 -4.80 14.63
N GLY A 69 13.24 -5.58 13.63
CA GLY A 69 11.96 -5.46 12.96
C GLY A 69 12.09 -5.27 11.45
N ILE A 70 11.02 -4.72 10.88
CA ILE A 70 10.84 -4.51 9.44
C ILE A 70 10.92 -3.02 9.15
N SER A 71 11.59 -2.69 8.06
CA SER A 71 11.70 -1.32 7.55
C SER A 71 11.52 -1.31 6.04
N LEU A 72 10.86 -0.27 5.52
CA LEU A 72 10.84 0.01 4.10
C LEU A 72 11.96 0.99 3.78
N GLN A 73 12.85 0.59 2.87
CA GLN A 73 13.98 1.40 2.45
C GLN A 73 13.83 1.78 0.98
N ASN A 74 14.33 2.97 0.65
CA ASN A 74 14.52 3.37 -0.74
C ASN A 74 15.96 3.80 -0.98
N GLN A 75 16.42 3.58 -2.20
CA GLN A 75 17.64 4.14 -2.71
C GLN A 75 17.30 5.50 -3.32
N GLN A 76 17.99 6.57 -2.91
CA GLN A 76 17.94 7.90 -3.54
C GLN A 76 16.69 8.77 -3.31
N ASN A 77 16.12 8.81 -2.10
CA ASN A 77 15.04 9.75 -1.74
C ASN A 77 13.84 9.69 -2.72
N LEU A 78 13.49 8.49 -3.19
CA LEU A 78 12.36 8.28 -4.08
C LEU A 78 11.05 8.75 -3.40
N LEU A 79 10.14 9.30 -4.21
CA LEU A 79 8.87 9.79 -3.70
C LEU A 79 7.96 8.61 -3.36
N ALA A 80 7.35 8.66 -2.17
CA ALA A 80 6.40 7.64 -1.72
C ALA A 80 5.16 7.53 -2.63
N ASN A 81 4.92 8.50 -3.52
CA ASN A 81 3.80 8.49 -4.44
C ASN A 81 3.84 7.33 -5.43
N ASP A 82 5.03 6.92 -5.85
CA ASP A 82 5.22 5.84 -6.83
C ASP A 82 4.80 4.47 -6.26
N LEU A 83 4.86 4.32 -4.94
CA LEU A 83 4.40 3.11 -4.25
C LEU A 83 2.89 2.92 -4.36
N TRP A 84 2.13 4.02 -4.31
CA TRP A 84 0.68 3.94 -4.30
C TRP A 84 0.10 3.53 -5.64
N GLU A 85 0.77 3.89 -6.74
CA GLU A 85 0.33 3.53 -8.09
C GLU A 85 0.19 2.02 -8.28
N ILE A 86 1.08 1.23 -7.64
CA ILE A 86 1.06 -0.23 -7.70
C ILE A 86 -0.27 -0.77 -7.19
N PHE A 87 -0.73 -0.27 -6.05
CA PHE A 87 -1.97 -0.71 -5.42
C PHE A 87 -3.20 -0.15 -6.13
N PHE A 88 -3.11 1.04 -6.74
CA PHE A 88 -4.23 1.66 -7.46
C PHE A 88 -4.60 0.90 -8.70
N LYS A 89 -3.61 0.48 -9.49
CA LYS A 89 -3.81 -0.31 -10.72
C LYS A 89 -4.48 -1.66 -10.45
N GLN A 90 -4.43 -2.14 -9.21
CA GLN A 90 -5.03 -3.41 -8.80
C GLN A 90 -6.46 -3.25 -8.27
N SER A 91 -6.86 -2.05 -7.83
CA SER A 91 -8.21 -1.84 -7.28
C SER A 91 -9.18 -1.46 -8.38
N VAL A 92 -10.18 -2.32 -8.58
CA VAL A 92 -11.28 -2.11 -9.54
C VAL A 92 -12.05 -0.85 -9.20
N SER A 93 -12.31 -0.61 -7.91
CA SER A 93 -12.99 0.61 -7.45
C SER A 93 -12.21 1.89 -7.77
N VAL A 94 -10.89 1.86 -7.66
CA VAL A 94 -10.04 3.02 -7.97
C VAL A 94 -9.98 3.27 -9.47
N GLU A 95 -9.78 2.22 -10.27
CA GLU A 95 -9.77 2.32 -11.73
C GLU A 95 -11.14 2.76 -12.29
N LEU A 96 -12.24 2.28 -11.72
CA LEU A 96 -13.59 2.75 -12.07
C LEU A 96 -13.75 4.24 -11.78
N LEU A 97 -13.37 4.70 -10.58
CA LEU A 97 -13.48 6.11 -10.22
C LEU A 97 -12.62 7.01 -11.11
N LYS A 98 -11.39 6.57 -11.40
CA LYS A 98 -10.50 7.21 -12.37
C LYS A 98 -11.17 7.29 -13.74
N SER A 99 -11.75 6.19 -14.23
CA SER A 99 -12.45 6.17 -15.51
C SER A 99 -13.60 7.17 -15.54
N LEU A 100 -14.44 7.24 -14.50
CA LEU A 100 -15.58 8.16 -14.40
C LEU A 100 -15.15 9.63 -14.31
N LEU A 101 -14.02 9.91 -13.64
CA LEU A 101 -13.49 11.27 -13.53
C LEU A 101 -13.02 11.80 -14.89
N PHE A 102 -12.37 10.95 -15.69
CA PHE A 102 -11.80 11.34 -16.98
C PHE A 102 -12.74 11.10 -18.17
N THR A 103 -13.74 10.22 -18.04
CA THR A 103 -14.87 10.14 -18.98
C THR A 103 -15.89 11.23 -18.66
N LYS A 104 -15.46 12.48 -18.84
CA LYS A 104 -16.41 13.58 -18.97
C LYS A 104 -17.21 13.32 -20.24
N LYS A 105 -18.44 12.82 -20.13
CA LYS A 105 -19.46 13.18 -21.12
C LYS A 105 -19.55 14.70 -21.03
N SER A 106 -18.97 15.40 -22.00
CA SER A 106 -19.28 16.80 -22.28
C SER A 106 -20.76 16.87 -22.67
N CYS A 107 -21.65 16.79 -21.68
CA CYS A 107 -23.05 17.08 -21.83
C CYS A 107 -23.22 18.55 -21.46
N CYS A 108 -22.85 19.40 -22.40
CA CYS A 108 -23.56 20.64 -22.65
C CYS A 108 -23.68 20.77 -24.17
N PRO A 109 -24.89 21.05 -24.71
CA PRO A 109 -25.07 21.45 -26.10
C PRO A 109 -24.36 22.78 -26.40
#